data_AF-A0A142KWF4-F1
#
_entry.id   AF-A0A142KWF4-F1
#
_cell.length_a   1.000
_cell.length_b   1.000
_cell.length_c   1.000
_cell.angle_alpha   90.00
_cell.angle_beta   90.00
_cell.angle_gamma   90.00
#
_symmetry.space_group_name_H-M   'P 1'
#
loop_
_entity.id
_entity.type
_entity.pdbx_description
1 polymer ?
#
loop_
_entity_poly.entity_id
_entity_poly.type
_entity_poly.pdbx_seq_one_letter_code
_entity_poly.pdbx_strand_id
1 'polypeptide(L)'
;MRSLIVPTLLCVLFIHKSCATVHTQCYNYFLQKDGCVFSAADDRNRCSADPKPSTAVGVVQESNKNVKRHTLARRYDTTLPSPSIQGEGICGHYDTATAEGASLWVGPNPGSTRPEEAGWLNRGKTSNCNKRLYVINPRTGKTVYVKVIDGRDFQTTQPDVGCFQIALTQKTILELDPTDEEKAKGAIGSLTWDFDNLHGISSQQGPV
;
A
#
# COMPACT_ATOMS: atom_id res chain seq x y z
N MET A 1 -14.61 -41.90 59.35
CA MET A 1 -15.08 -40.67 58.69
C MET A 1 -13.88 -39.97 58.04
N ARG A 2 -13.73 -40.06 56.72
CA ARG A 2 -12.75 -39.29 55.95
C ARG A 2 -13.54 -38.54 54.89
N SER A 3 -13.53 -37.20 54.96
CA SER A 3 -14.16 -36.34 53.96
C SER A 3 -13.07 -35.86 53.01
N LEU A 4 -13.15 -36.25 51.74
CA LEU A 4 -12.27 -35.80 50.66
C LEU A 4 -12.97 -34.63 49.96
N ILE A 5 -12.40 -33.43 50.07
CA ILE A 5 -12.84 -32.24 49.34
C ILE A 5 -12.07 -32.21 48.02
N VAL A 6 -12.78 -32.30 46.90
CA VAL A 6 -12.24 -32.14 45.55
C VAL A 6 -12.40 -30.68 45.14
N PRO A 7 -11.32 -29.94 44.82
CA PRO A 7 -11.45 -28.59 44.28
C PRO A 7 -11.70 -28.68 42.77
N THR A 8 -12.91 -28.34 42.35
CA THR A 8 -13.28 -28.21 40.94
C THR A 8 -12.61 -26.96 40.36
N LEU A 9 -11.53 -27.14 39.60
CA LEU A 9 -10.83 -26.08 38.89
C LEU A 9 -11.68 -25.64 37.68
N LEU A 10 -12.37 -24.50 37.80
CA LEU A 10 -13.17 -23.92 36.73
C LEU A 10 -12.24 -23.15 35.76
N CYS A 11 -11.83 -23.77 34.67
CA CYS A 11 -11.12 -23.08 33.58
C CYS A 11 -12.10 -22.16 32.82
N VAL A 12 -12.04 -20.86 33.10
CA VAL A 12 -12.77 -19.83 32.34
C VAL A 12 -12.06 -19.62 31.00
N LEU A 13 -12.58 -20.24 29.93
CA LEU A 13 -12.15 -20.00 28.56
C LEU A 13 -12.66 -18.62 28.11
N PHE A 14 -11.80 -17.60 28.16
CA PHE A 14 -12.07 -16.32 27.50
C PHE A 14 -12.01 -16.53 25.99
N ILE A 15 -13.18 -16.74 25.37
CA ILE A 15 -13.35 -16.69 23.92
C ILE A 15 -13.05 -15.25 23.50
N HIS A 16 -11.82 -15.01 23.04
CA HIS A 16 -11.46 -13.75 22.41
C HIS A 16 -12.24 -13.70 21.09
N LYS A 17 -13.35 -12.95 21.07
CA LYS A 17 -13.96 -12.51 19.81
C LYS A 17 -12.89 -11.74 19.06
N SER A 18 -12.22 -12.38 18.10
CA SER A 18 -11.39 -11.70 17.11
C SER A 18 -12.32 -10.73 16.37
N CYS A 19 -12.23 -9.44 16.71
CA CYS A 19 -12.91 -8.42 15.92
C CYS A 19 -12.37 -8.55 14.50
N ALA A 20 -13.25 -8.75 13.52
CA ALA A 20 -12.84 -8.83 12.12
C ALA A 20 -12.03 -7.57 11.79
N THR A 21 -10.82 -7.74 11.26
CA THR A 21 -9.99 -6.62 10.83
C THR A 21 -10.77 -5.81 9.80
N VAL A 22 -11.12 -4.57 10.12
CA VAL A 22 -11.70 -3.66 9.14
C VAL A 22 -10.62 -3.32 8.13
N HIS A 23 -10.77 -3.84 6.92
CA HIS A 23 -9.87 -3.60 5.82
C HIS A 23 -10.11 -2.23 5.18
N THR A 24 -9.04 -1.62 4.66
CA THR A 24 -9.16 -0.36 3.91
C THR A 24 -9.86 -0.57 2.57
N GLN A 25 -10.37 0.50 1.95
CA GLN A 25 -11.03 0.40 0.65
C GLN A 25 -10.09 -0.13 -0.42
N CYS A 26 -8.82 0.26 -0.42
CA CYS A 26 -7.88 -0.25 -1.39
C CYS A 26 -7.55 -1.72 -1.18
N TYR A 27 -7.44 -2.17 0.08
CA TYR A 27 -7.32 -3.59 0.38
C TYR A 27 -8.51 -4.37 -0.18
N ASN A 28 -9.74 -3.92 0.11
CA ASN A 28 -10.96 -4.58 -0.37
C ASN A 28 -11.10 -4.51 -1.89
N TYR A 29 -10.72 -3.39 -2.52
CA TYR A 29 -10.73 -3.21 -3.96
C TYR A 29 -9.87 -4.27 -4.66
N PHE A 30 -8.63 -4.48 -4.21
CA PHE A 30 -7.75 -5.50 -4.79
C PHE A 30 -8.21 -6.92 -4.45
N LEU A 31 -8.67 -7.15 -3.22
CA LEU A 31 -9.23 -8.45 -2.85
C LEU A 31 -10.43 -8.83 -3.74
N GLN A 32 -11.30 -7.88 -4.07
CA GLN A 32 -12.44 -8.10 -4.95
C GLN A 32 -12.03 -8.23 -6.43
N LYS A 33 -11.14 -7.35 -6.90
CA LYS A 33 -10.74 -7.26 -8.30
C LYS A 33 -9.83 -8.42 -8.72
N ASP A 34 -8.80 -8.70 -7.92
CA ASP A 34 -7.73 -9.65 -8.26
C ASP A 34 -7.85 -10.98 -7.49
N GLY A 35 -8.78 -11.06 -6.53
CA GLY A 35 -8.94 -12.22 -5.65
C GLY A 35 -7.87 -12.32 -4.56
N CYS A 36 -6.97 -11.34 -4.48
CA CYS A 36 -5.87 -11.27 -3.53
C CYS A 36 -5.35 -9.82 -3.43
N VAL A 37 -4.54 -9.53 -2.42
CA VAL A 37 -3.85 -8.27 -2.23
C VAL A 37 -2.35 -8.53 -2.23
N PHE A 38 -1.59 -7.82 -3.06
CA PHE A 38 -0.14 -7.93 -3.03
C PHE A 38 0.39 -7.50 -1.66
N SER A 39 1.41 -8.21 -1.18
CA SER A 39 2.05 -7.98 0.11
C SER A 39 1.13 -8.06 1.35
N ALA A 40 -0.09 -8.60 1.23
CA ALA A 40 -1.02 -8.78 2.36
C ALA A 40 -0.34 -9.46 3.56
N ALA A 41 -0.66 -9.03 4.78
CA ALA A 41 -0.14 -9.66 5.99
C ALA A 41 -0.66 -11.10 6.15
N ASP A 42 -1.93 -11.34 5.80
CA ASP A 42 -2.54 -12.68 5.81
C ASP A 42 -2.17 -13.44 4.53
N ASP A 43 -1.53 -14.60 4.68
CA ASP A 43 -1.12 -15.50 3.59
C ASP A 43 -2.30 -15.94 2.72
N ARG A 44 -3.50 -16.04 3.29
CA ARG A 44 -4.72 -16.45 2.56
C ARG A 44 -5.19 -15.41 1.55
N ASN A 45 -4.92 -14.14 1.86
CA ASN A 45 -5.28 -13.01 1.00
C ASN A 45 -4.08 -12.53 0.17
N ARG A 46 -2.87 -13.03 0.43
CA ARG A 46 -1.66 -12.58 -0.29
C ARG A 46 -1.63 -13.18 -1.69
N CYS A 47 -1.40 -12.32 -2.68
CA CYS A 47 -1.13 -12.80 -4.02
C CYS A 47 0.13 -13.68 -4.05
N SER A 48 0.09 -14.76 -4.85
CA SER A 48 1.26 -15.61 -5.08
C SER A 48 2.42 -14.75 -5.56
N ALA A 49 3.61 -15.00 -4.98
CA ALA A 49 4.80 -14.28 -5.41
C ALA A 49 5.29 -14.73 -6.80
N ASP A 50 4.84 -15.88 -7.28
CA ASP A 50 5.19 -16.31 -8.63
C ASP A 50 4.40 -15.51 -9.67
N PRO A 51 5.01 -15.15 -10.82
CA PRO A 51 4.37 -14.32 -11.83
C PRO A 51 3.13 -15.02 -12.38
N LYS A 52 1.94 -14.58 -11.95
CA LYS A 52 0.70 -14.87 -12.68
C LYS A 52 0.64 -13.91 -13.87
N PRO A 53 0.52 -14.39 -15.12
CA PRO A 53 0.18 -13.53 -16.23
C PRO A 53 -1.20 -12.91 -15.94
N SER A 54 -1.27 -11.58 -15.84
CA SER A 54 -2.56 -10.92 -15.72
C SER A 54 -3.31 -11.05 -17.04
N THR A 55 -4.35 -11.89 -17.04
CA THR A 55 -5.40 -11.82 -18.05
C THR A 55 -6.18 -10.53 -17.81
N ALA A 56 -5.73 -9.45 -18.44
CA ALA A 56 -6.61 -8.33 -18.72
C ALA A 56 -7.76 -8.86 -19.58
N VAL A 57 -8.98 -8.80 -19.05
CA VAL A 57 -10.19 -9.04 -19.84
C VAL A 57 -10.27 -7.90 -20.86
N GLY A 58 -9.92 -8.22 -22.10
CA GLY A 58 -9.98 -7.35 -23.25
C GLY A 58 -9.80 -8.18 -24.51
N VAL A 59 -10.92 -8.57 -25.12
CA VAL A 59 -10.95 -9.09 -26.48
C VAL A 59 -10.30 -8.03 -27.39
N VAL A 60 -9.20 -8.38 -28.05
CA VAL A 60 -9.02 -8.47 -29.52
C VAL A 60 -7.60 -9.03 -29.76
N GLN A 61 -7.56 -10.14 -30.49
CA GLN A 61 -6.35 -10.66 -31.15
C GLN A 61 -5.92 -9.65 -32.22
N GLU A 62 -4.70 -9.12 -32.15
CA GLU A 62 -3.86 -9.03 -33.35
C GLU A 62 -2.37 -8.88 -33.04
N SER A 63 -1.63 -9.69 -33.76
CA SER A 63 -0.19 -9.93 -33.75
C SER A 63 0.63 -8.75 -34.27
N ASN A 64 1.67 -8.33 -33.53
CA ASN A 64 2.98 -8.05 -34.13
C ASN A 64 4.14 -7.91 -33.13
N LYS A 65 5.34 -8.13 -33.67
CA LYS A 65 6.61 -8.51 -33.03
C LYS A 65 7.31 -7.38 -32.25
N ASN A 66 8.19 -7.82 -31.32
CA ASN A 66 9.30 -7.07 -30.71
C ASN A 66 8.96 -5.88 -29.79
N VAL A 67 8.32 -6.17 -28.66
CA VAL A 67 8.49 -5.35 -27.46
C VAL A 67 9.21 -6.20 -26.43
N LYS A 68 10.40 -5.78 -26.00
CA LYS A 68 11.08 -6.35 -24.83
C LYS A 68 10.07 -6.30 -23.67
N ARG A 69 9.58 -7.47 -23.25
CA ARG A 69 8.66 -7.63 -22.13
C ARG A 69 9.31 -7.07 -20.87
N HIS A 70 8.98 -5.84 -20.49
CA HIS A 70 9.06 -5.41 -19.11
C HIS A 70 7.85 -5.99 -18.38
N THR A 71 7.85 -7.30 -18.14
CA THR A 71 6.86 -7.95 -17.28
C THR A 71 7.14 -7.56 -15.83
N LEU A 72 6.52 -6.48 -15.37
CA LEU A 72 6.43 -6.14 -13.95
C LEU A 72 4.98 -6.26 -13.46
N ALA A 73 4.34 -7.41 -13.71
CA ALA A 73 2.97 -7.72 -13.34
C ALA A 73 2.75 -7.97 -11.82
N ARG A 74 3.49 -7.30 -10.93
CA ARG A 74 3.55 -7.63 -9.49
C ARG A 74 3.37 -6.44 -8.55
N ARG A 75 2.96 -5.27 -9.03
CA ARG A 75 3.18 -4.01 -8.32
C ARG A 75 2.15 -2.95 -8.71
N TYR A 76 1.97 -1.94 -7.86
CA TYR A 76 1.16 -0.78 -8.16
C TYR A 76 1.97 0.19 -9.01
N ASP A 77 1.53 0.40 -10.25
CA ASP A 77 2.11 1.42 -11.12
C ASP A 77 1.32 2.71 -10.97
N THR A 78 2.00 3.82 -10.66
CA THR A 78 1.33 5.12 -10.61
C THR A 78 0.84 5.50 -12.00
N THR A 79 -0.44 5.88 -12.10
CA THR A 79 -1.04 6.29 -13.37
C THR A 79 -0.87 7.78 -13.64
N LEU A 80 -0.42 8.55 -12.64
CA LEU A 80 -0.10 9.98 -12.73
C LEU A 80 1.28 10.26 -12.09
N PRO A 81 1.93 11.39 -12.42
CA PRO A 81 3.17 11.79 -11.78
C PRO A 81 3.01 11.96 -10.26
N SER A 82 4.04 11.57 -9.50
CA SER A 82 4.05 11.63 -8.03
C SER A 82 4.61 12.97 -7.55
N PRO A 83 3.81 13.86 -6.91
CA PRO A 83 4.26 15.18 -6.47
C PRO A 83 5.01 15.15 -5.13
N SER A 84 5.74 16.23 -4.83
CA SER A 84 6.30 16.48 -3.50
C SER A 84 5.22 16.84 -2.45
N ILE A 85 5.49 16.50 -1.18
CA ILE A 85 4.58 16.71 -0.03
C ILE A 85 5.29 17.45 1.10
N GLN A 86 4.60 18.21 1.97
CA GLN A 86 5.19 18.88 3.13
C GLN A 86 4.12 19.06 4.22
N GLY A 87 4.52 18.97 5.51
CA GLY A 87 3.73 19.52 6.62
C GLY A 87 3.39 18.53 7.73
N GLU A 88 2.22 18.74 8.34
CA GLU A 88 1.64 17.85 9.33
C GLU A 88 0.69 16.87 8.62
N GLY A 89 1.16 15.63 8.46
CA GLY A 89 0.43 14.57 7.79
C GLY A 89 -0.47 13.74 8.69
N ILE A 90 -1.25 12.85 8.08
CA ILE A 90 -2.08 11.87 8.79
C ILE A 90 -1.24 10.99 9.74
N CYS A 91 0.02 10.71 9.40
CA CYS A 91 0.92 9.90 10.22
C CYS A 91 1.84 10.72 11.13
N GLY A 92 1.67 12.05 11.17
CA GLY A 92 2.47 12.97 11.97
C GLY A 92 3.27 13.98 11.14
N HIS A 93 4.08 14.77 11.84
CA HIS A 93 4.90 15.82 11.24
C HIS A 93 6.11 15.25 10.49
N TYR A 94 6.45 15.85 9.34
CA TYR A 94 7.66 15.53 8.60
C TYR A 94 8.18 16.75 7.82
N ASP A 95 9.49 16.76 7.59
CA ASP A 95 10.15 17.68 6.66
C ASP A 95 10.52 16.94 5.38
N THR A 96 10.01 17.42 4.25
CA THR A 96 10.17 16.80 2.93
C THR A 96 11.60 16.81 2.41
N ALA A 97 12.40 17.78 2.85
CA ALA A 97 13.80 17.90 2.43
C ALA A 97 14.69 16.84 3.10
N THR A 98 14.24 16.29 4.23
CA THR A 98 15.07 15.41 5.08
C THR A 98 14.46 14.02 5.33
N ALA A 99 13.13 13.90 5.27
CA ALA A 99 12.43 12.64 5.46
C ALA A 99 12.35 11.83 4.17
N GLU A 100 12.57 10.51 4.27
CA GLU A 100 12.27 9.53 3.23
C GLU A 100 10.86 8.99 3.46
N GLY A 101 9.93 9.29 2.56
CA GLY A 101 8.53 8.97 2.80
C GLY A 101 7.63 9.09 1.58
N ALA A 102 6.46 8.45 1.71
CA ALA A 102 5.39 8.49 0.74
C ALA A 102 4.03 8.82 1.40
N SER A 103 3.16 9.48 0.65
CA SER A 103 1.73 9.55 0.94
C SER A 103 0.97 8.52 0.11
N LEU A 104 -0.06 7.91 0.70
CA LEU A 104 -1.00 7.04 -0.01
C LEU A 104 -2.39 7.69 -0.11
N TRP A 105 -3.28 7.12 -0.92
CA TRP A 105 -4.60 7.71 -1.14
C TRP A 105 -5.48 7.69 0.11
N VAL A 106 -6.14 8.81 0.42
CA VAL A 106 -6.98 8.94 1.63
C VAL A 106 -8.36 8.31 1.49
N GLY A 107 -8.79 8.02 0.27
CA GLY A 107 -10.14 7.55 -0.03
C GLY A 107 -11.01 8.62 -0.68
N PRO A 108 -12.28 8.28 -0.98
CA PRO A 108 -13.18 9.07 -1.81
C PRO A 108 -13.71 10.34 -1.13
N ASN A 109 -13.65 10.41 0.20
CA ASN A 109 -14.12 11.54 0.98
C ASN A 109 -12.94 12.16 1.74
N PRO A 110 -12.20 13.11 1.13
CA PRO A 110 -11.10 13.80 1.78
C PRO A 110 -11.59 14.47 3.08
N GLY A 111 -10.92 14.19 4.20
CA GLY A 111 -11.29 14.70 5.52
C GLY A 111 -12.15 13.77 6.37
N SER A 112 -12.66 12.67 5.81
CA SER A 112 -13.38 11.66 6.58
C SER A 112 -12.46 11.04 7.66
N THR A 113 -13.03 10.88 8.86
CA THR A 113 -12.41 10.17 9.98
C THR A 113 -13.01 8.78 10.16
N ARG A 114 -13.85 8.32 9.23
CA ARG A 114 -14.51 7.02 9.28
C ARG A 114 -13.55 5.94 8.77
N PRO A 115 -13.19 4.91 9.56
CA PRO A 115 -12.21 3.92 9.15
C PRO A 115 -12.57 3.16 7.86
N GLU A 116 -13.86 2.93 7.62
CA GLU A 116 -14.42 2.27 6.44
C GLU A 116 -14.32 3.12 5.16
N GLU A 117 -14.10 4.43 5.30
CA GLU A 117 -13.92 5.35 4.16
C GLU A 117 -12.43 5.57 3.83
N ALA A 118 -11.51 4.89 4.52
CA ALA A 118 -10.08 5.01 4.24
C ALA A 118 -9.72 4.38 2.89
N GLY A 119 -8.96 5.11 2.06
CA GLY A 119 -8.36 4.59 0.82
C GLY A 119 -7.33 3.50 1.14
N TRP A 120 -6.09 3.90 1.35
CA TRP A 120 -5.07 3.11 2.06
C TRP A 120 -4.92 3.53 3.53
N LEU A 121 -5.28 4.76 3.85
CA LEU A 121 -5.34 5.29 5.20
C LEU A 121 -6.30 6.48 5.24
N ASN A 122 -6.75 6.85 6.42
CA ASN A 122 -7.26 8.20 6.68
C ASN A 122 -7.04 8.52 8.17
N ARG A 123 -7.58 9.63 8.66
CA ARG A 123 -7.45 10.01 10.08
C ARG A 123 -8.10 9.02 11.05
N GLY A 124 -9.09 8.24 10.59
CA GLY A 124 -9.72 7.16 11.37
C GLY A 124 -9.02 5.80 11.28
N LYS A 125 -8.26 5.57 10.20
CA LYS A 125 -7.55 4.32 9.92
C LYS A 125 -6.09 4.60 9.59
N THR A 126 -5.30 4.81 10.64
CA THR A 126 -3.86 5.10 10.54
C THR A 126 -2.98 3.85 10.59
N SER A 127 -3.56 2.65 10.55
CA SER A 127 -2.81 1.39 10.73
C SER A 127 -1.75 1.14 9.65
N ASN A 128 -1.81 1.80 8.50
CA ASN A 128 -0.78 1.74 7.46
C ASN A 128 0.34 2.79 7.64
N CYS A 129 0.21 3.72 8.58
CA CYS A 129 1.27 4.67 8.91
C CYS A 129 2.54 3.97 9.38
N ASN A 130 3.70 4.55 9.03
CA ASN A 130 5.04 4.04 9.34
C ASN A 130 5.39 2.67 8.77
N LYS A 131 4.46 2.01 8.06
CA LYS A 131 4.80 0.83 7.27
C LYS A 131 5.75 1.22 6.14
N ARG A 132 6.59 0.27 5.76
CA ARG A 132 7.61 0.44 4.74
C ARG A 132 7.05 0.06 3.37
N LEU A 133 7.30 0.92 2.40
CA LEU A 133 7.11 0.67 0.99
C LEU A 133 8.47 0.45 0.34
N TYR A 134 8.52 -0.32 -0.74
CA TYR A 134 9.61 -0.22 -1.70
C TYR A 134 9.08 0.49 -2.95
N VAL A 135 9.86 1.43 -3.46
CA VAL A 135 9.50 2.28 -4.60
C VAL A 135 10.59 2.17 -5.65
N ILE A 136 10.20 1.89 -6.88
CA ILE A 136 11.09 1.65 -8.00
C ILE A 136 10.83 2.73 -9.05
N ASN A 137 11.90 3.39 -9.50
CA ASN A 137 11.88 4.14 -10.75
C ASN A 137 12.07 3.13 -11.90
N PRO A 138 11.04 2.84 -12.72
CA PRO A 138 11.15 1.83 -13.78
C PRO A 138 12.10 2.26 -14.90
N ARG A 139 12.35 3.56 -15.08
CA ARG A 139 13.28 4.09 -16.09
C ARG A 139 14.73 3.71 -15.79
N THR A 140 15.11 3.72 -14.52
CA THR A 140 16.51 3.53 -14.08
C THR A 140 16.73 2.21 -13.33
N GLY A 141 15.64 1.58 -12.85
CA GLY A 141 15.70 0.43 -11.94
C GLY A 141 16.06 0.82 -10.50
N LYS A 142 16.27 2.11 -10.21
CA LYS A 142 16.60 2.59 -8.86
C LYS A 142 15.46 2.25 -7.91
N THR A 143 15.80 1.61 -6.80
CA THR A 143 14.86 1.21 -5.76
C THR A 143 15.22 1.90 -4.44
N VAL A 144 14.22 2.43 -3.75
CA VAL A 144 14.34 3.02 -2.41
C VAL A 144 13.28 2.41 -1.50
N TYR A 145 13.55 2.40 -0.20
CA TYR A 145 12.59 1.95 0.81
C TYR A 145 12.21 3.13 1.68
N VAL A 146 10.91 3.40 1.78
CA VAL A 146 10.40 4.60 2.46
C VAL A 146 9.26 4.27 3.40
N LYS A 147 8.94 5.18 4.32
CA LYS A 147 7.78 5.03 5.21
C LYS A 147 6.53 5.65 4.61
N VAL A 148 5.37 5.08 4.92
CA VAL A 148 4.09 5.79 4.80
C VAL A 148 4.05 6.87 5.87
N ILE A 149 4.07 8.13 5.45
CA ILE A 149 4.15 9.29 6.36
C ILE A 149 2.94 10.21 6.27
N ASP A 150 2.06 10.02 5.29
CA ASP A 150 0.90 10.88 5.10
C ASP A 150 -0.16 10.22 4.19
N GLY A 151 -1.28 10.91 3.97
CA GLY A 151 -2.23 10.60 2.91
C GLY A 151 -2.58 11.81 2.06
N ARG A 152 -2.93 11.56 0.78
CA ARG A 152 -3.36 12.58 -0.19
C ARG A 152 -4.64 12.15 -0.93
N ASP A 153 -5.47 13.10 -1.34
CA ASP A 153 -6.69 12.83 -2.11
C ASP A 153 -6.46 12.46 -3.58
N PHE A 154 -5.31 12.86 -4.13
CA PHE A 154 -4.95 12.74 -5.54
C PHE A 154 -6.04 13.25 -6.49
N GLN A 155 -6.88 14.17 -6.03
CA GLN A 155 -8.03 14.72 -6.76
C GLN A 155 -8.94 13.64 -7.38
N THR A 156 -9.03 12.47 -6.75
CA THR A 156 -9.86 11.36 -7.22
C THR A 156 -10.71 10.78 -6.11
N THR A 157 -11.92 10.39 -6.48
CA THR A 157 -12.83 9.61 -5.63
C THR A 157 -12.87 8.13 -6.02
N GLN A 158 -12.15 7.74 -7.07
CA GLN A 158 -12.25 6.41 -7.67
C GLN A 158 -11.10 5.50 -7.18
N PRO A 159 -11.41 4.33 -6.59
CA PRO A 159 -10.39 3.38 -6.12
C PRO A 159 -9.44 2.87 -7.22
N ASP A 160 -9.94 2.69 -8.44
CA ASP A 160 -9.15 2.22 -9.58
C ASP A 160 -8.07 3.22 -10.05
N VAL A 161 -8.18 4.48 -9.65
CA VAL A 161 -7.13 5.50 -9.81
C VAL A 161 -6.37 5.68 -8.50
N GLY A 162 -7.08 5.96 -7.41
CA GLY A 162 -6.50 6.37 -6.13
C GLY A 162 -5.62 5.30 -5.49
N CYS A 163 -6.03 4.03 -5.54
CA CYS A 163 -5.28 2.95 -4.89
C CYS A 163 -3.91 2.68 -5.52
N PHE A 164 -3.65 3.20 -6.72
CA PHE A 164 -2.37 3.09 -7.40
C PHE A 164 -1.46 4.31 -7.18
N GLN A 165 -1.99 5.43 -6.69
CA GLN A 165 -1.21 6.67 -6.56
C GLN A 165 -0.40 6.74 -5.27
N ILE A 166 0.81 7.29 -5.41
CA ILE A 166 1.61 7.78 -4.29
C ILE A 166 2.13 9.18 -4.59
N ALA A 167 2.37 9.93 -3.52
CA ALA A 167 3.18 11.14 -3.53
C ALA A 167 4.44 10.87 -2.70
N LEU A 168 5.53 11.57 -2.98
CA LEU A 168 6.82 11.30 -2.36
C LEU A 168 7.36 12.55 -1.69
N THR A 169 8.26 12.41 -0.71
CA THR A 169 9.04 13.56 -0.24
C THR A 169 10.05 14.02 -1.29
N GLN A 170 10.49 15.27 -1.20
CA GLN A 170 11.53 15.80 -2.08
C GLN A 170 12.81 14.97 -1.99
N LYS A 171 13.22 14.58 -0.77
CA LYS A 171 14.37 13.69 -0.58
C LYS A 171 14.21 12.37 -1.33
N THR A 172 13.05 11.72 -1.21
CA THR A 172 12.78 10.44 -1.90
C THR A 172 12.82 10.60 -3.42
N ILE A 173 12.25 11.69 -3.95
CA ILE A 173 12.30 11.99 -5.39
C ILE A 173 13.75 12.08 -5.86
N LEU A 174 14.62 12.79 -5.14
CA LEU A 174 16.03 12.94 -5.49
C LEU A 174 16.81 11.61 -5.44
N GLU A 175 16.48 10.73 -4.51
CA GLU A 175 17.11 9.42 -4.38
C GLU A 175 16.71 8.43 -5.48
N LEU A 176 15.55 8.65 -6.13
CA LEU A 176 15.02 7.82 -7.21
C LEU A 176 15.65 8.11 -8.59
N ASP A 177 16.72 8.89 -8.64
CA ASP A 177 17.41 9.28 -9.89
C ASP A 177 16.47 9.97 -10.91
N PRO A 178 15.89 11.12 -10.54
CA PRO A 178 14.97 11.87 -11.40
C PRO A 178 15.75 12.58 -12.53
N THR A 179 15.08 12.83 -13.65
CA THR A 179 15.61 13.73 -14.69
C THR A 179 15.70 15.16 -14.17
N ASP A 180 16.47 16.03 -14.85
CA ASP A 180 16.53 17.43 -14.44
C ASP A 180 15.19 18.16 -14.57
N GLU A 181 14.33 17.73 -15.50
CA GLU A 181 12.95 18.21 -15.61
C GLU A 181 12.09 17.76 -14.42
N GLU A 182 12.19 16.48 -14.01
CA GLU A 182 11.50 15.94 -12.85
C GLU A 182 11.95 16.63 -11.55
N LYS A 183 13.26 16.90 -11.41
CA LYS A 183 13.83 17.69 -10.31
C LYS A 183 13.23 19.11 -10.29
N ALA A 184 13.20 19.79 -11.44
CA ALA A 184 12.67 21.15 -11.54
C ALA A 184 11.17 21.22 -11.23
N LYS A 185 10.41 20.19 -11.62
CA LYS A 185 8.96 20.08 -11.33
C LYS A 185 8.65 19.61 -9.90
N GLY A 186 9.62 19.05 -9.19
CA GLY A 186 9.39 18.42 -7.88
C GLY A 186 8.44 17.22 -7.96
N ALA A 187 8.39 16.54 -9.11
CA ALA A 187 7.55 15.39 -9.35
C ALA A 187 8.27 14.42 -10.28
N ILE A 188 8.16 13.13 -9.98
CA ILE A 188 8.72 12.05 -10.81
C ILE A 188 7.60 11.37 -11.59
N GLY A 189 7.92 10.84 -12.78
CA GLY A 189 6.97 10.13 -13.64
C GLY A 189 6.45 8.83 -13.02
N SER A 190 5.98 7.90 -13.87
CA SER A 190 5.43 6.64 -13.40
C SER A 190 6.42 5.87 -12.52
N LEU A 191 5.95 5.46 -11.36
CA LEU A 191 6.66 4.66 -10.37
C LEU A 191 6.00 3.32 -10.23
N THR A 192 6.79 2.35 -9.79
CA THR A 192 6.29 1.04 -9.43
C THR A 192 6.55 0.82 -7.94
N TRP A 193 5.51 0.50 -7.15
CA TRP A 193 5.64 0.41 -5.69
C TRP A 193 4.74 -0.66 -5.08
N ASP A 194 5.06 -1.08 -3.86
CA ASP A 194 4.20 -1.91 -3.00
C ASP A 194 4.68 -1.83 -1.54
N PHE A 195 3.89 -2.35 -0.61
CA PHE A 195 4.32 -2.59 0.77
C PHE A 195 5.45 -3.61 0.82
N ASP A 196 6.39 -3.44 1.75
CA ASP A 196 7.54 -4.33 1.91
C ASP A 196 7.18 -5.62 2.66
N ASN A 197 6.29 -6.42 2.08
CA ASN A 197 5.90 -7.74 2.58
C ASN A 197 5.59 -8.73 1.43
N LEU A 198 6.29 -8.57 0.32
CA LEU A 198 5.99 -9.28 -0.92
C LEU A 198 6.01 -10.81 -0.78
N HIS A 199 6.87 -11.32 0.10
CA HIS A 199 7.08 -12.75 0.36
C HIS A 199 6.53 -13.21 1.71
N GLY A 200 5.80 -12.37 2.45
CA GLY A 200 5.27 -12.72 3.78
C GLY A 200 6.26 -12.70 4.93
N ILE A 201 7.53 -12.37 4.66
CA ILE A 201 8.61 -12.37 5.66
C ILE A 201 8.47 -11.19 6.64
N SER A 202 7.84 -10.10 6.19
CA SER A 202 7.71 -8.83 6.92
C SER A 202 6.24 -8.48 7.12
N SER A 203 5.45 -9.40 7.68
CA SER A 203 3.98 -9.29 7.76
C SER A 203 3.47 -8.01 8.44
N GLN A 204 4.24 -7.45 9.37
CA GLN A 204 3.98 -6.16 10.00
C GLN A 204 3.97 -4.98 9.00
N GLN A 205 4.61 -5.13 7.85
CA GLN A 205 4.62 -4.15 6.75
C GLN A 205 3.48 -4.35 5.76
N GLY A 206 2.74 -5.47 5.81
CA GLY A 206 1.64 -5.71 4.88
C GLY A 206 0.49 -4.70 5.05
N PRO A 207 -0.23 -4.36 3.97
CA PRO A 207 -1.37 -3.46 4.05
C PRO A 207 -2.48 -4.06 4.89
N VAL A 208 -3.24 -3.18 5.54
CA VAL A 208 -4.55 -3.50 6.13
C VAL A 208 -5.70 -2.99 5.30
#